data_AF-A0A286YDN6-F1
#
_entry.id   AF-A0A286YDN6-F1
#
_cell.length_a   1.000
_cell.length_b   1.000
_cell.length_c   1.000
_cell.angle_alpha   90.00
_cell.angle_beta   90.00
_cell.angle_gamma   90.00
#
_symmetry.space_group_name_H-M   'P 1'
#
loop_
_entity.id
_entity.type
_entity.pdbx_description
1 polymer ?
#
loop_
_entity_poly.entity_id
_entity_poly.type
_entity_poly.pdbx_seq_one_letter_code
_entity_poly.pdbx_strand_id
1 'polypeptide(L)' 'MFLLLVLLVAALPVNAEGGEIIWGTESKPHSRPYMAYIRFNDSKSVYRCGGFLVARDIVMTAAHCNGK' A
#
# COMPACT_ATOMS: atom_id res chain seq x y z
N MET A 1 11.86 -23.15 -24.08
CA MET A 1 12.63 -22.84 -22.86
C MET A 1 12.27 -21.48 -22.28
N PHE A 2 12.49 -20.37 -23.01
CA PHE A 2 12.18 -19.01 -22.52
C PHE A 2 10.69 -18.77 -22.20
N LEU A 3 9.78 -19.29 -23.02
CA LEU A 3 8.33 -19.13 -22.79
C LEU A 3 7.85 -19.82 -21.51
N LEU A 4 8.41 -21.00 -21.20
CA LEU A 4 8.18 -21.73 -19.95
C LEU A 4 8.68 -20.94 -18.74
N LEU A 5 9.82 -20.25 -18.88
CA LEU A 5 10.38 -19.43 -17.81
C LEU A 5 9.49 -18.21 -17.49
N VAL A 6 8.96 -17.53 -18.52
CA VAL A 6 8.06 -16.37 -18.37
C VAL A 6 6.75 -16.78 -17.69
N LEU A 7 6.17 -17.91 -18.10
CA LEU A 7 4.95 -18.45 -17.48
C LEU A 7 5.16 -18.83 -16.01
N LEU A 8 6.34 -19.37 -15.67
CA LEU A 8 6.68 -19.71 -14.29
C LEU A 8 6.77 -18.47 -13.39
N VAL A 9 7.37 -17.38 -13.89
CA VAL A 9 7.52 -16.11 -13.15
C VAL A 9 6.16 -15.42 -12.94
N ALA A 10 5.29 -15.45 -13.94
CA ALA A 10 3.95 -14.86 -13.84
C ALA A 10 3.01 -15.63 -12.90
N ALA A 11 3.23 -16.94 -12.73
CA ALA A 11 2.45 -17.79 -11.85
C ALA A 11 2.90 -17.75 -10.38
N LEU A 12 4.07 -17.16 -10.09
CA LEU A 12 4.53 -16.99 -8.72
C LEU A 12 3.70 -15.89 -8.05
N PRO A 13 3.00 -16.18 -6.94
CA PRO A 13 2.36 -15.15 -6.14
C PRO A 13 3.49 -14.36 -5.47
N VAL A 14 3.85 -13.22 -6.04
CA VAL A 14 4.66 -12.24 -5.32
C VAL A 14 3.73 -11.62 -4.29
N ASN A 15 3.74 -12.21 -3.10
CA ASN A 15 3.15 -11.59 -1.92
C ASN A 15 4.02 -10.39 -1.56
N ALA A 16 3.76 -9.26 -2.22
CA ALA A 16 4.23 -7.99 -1.72
C ALA A 16 3.38 -7.67 -0.48
N GLU A 17 3.75 -8.23 0.68
CA GLU A 17 3.30 -7.72 1.97
C GLU A 17 3.94 -6.34 2.19
N GLY A 18 3.56 -5.38 1.35
CA GLY A 18 3.95 -3.99 1.40
C GLY A 18 3.08 -3.25 2.40
N GLY A 19 3.23 -3.58 3.69
CA GLY A 19 2.56 -2.88 4.79
C GLY A 19 3.54 -2.35 5.84
N GLU A 20 4.75 -2.88 5.88
CA GLU A 20 5.74 -2.59 6.90
C GLU A 20 7.02 -2.00 6.28
N ILE A 21 7.57 -0.98 6.92
CA ILE A 21 8.86 -0.41 6.54
C ILE A 21 9.96 -1.20 7.26
N ILE A 22 10.55 -2.17 6.57
CA ILE A 22 11.63 -3.01 7.11
C ILE A 22 12.97 -2.27 7.04
N TRP A 23 13.75 -2.30 8.13
CA TRP A 23 15.05 -1.62 8.26
C TRP A 23 15.04 -0.10 8.07
N GLY A 24 13.89 0.54 8.22
CA GLY A 24 13.75 2.00 8.14
C GLY A 24 14.25 2.73 9.38
N THR A 25 14.17 4.05 9.34
CA THR A 25 14.35 4.93 10.50
C THR A 25 13.05 5.67 10.76
N GLU A 26 12.72 5.86 12.03
CA GLU A 26 11.53 6.62 12.42
C GLU A 26 11.58 8.04 11.84
N SER A 27 10.47 8.44 11.22
CA SER A 27 10.35 9.78 10.64
C SER A 27 10.19 10.81 11.76
N LYS A 28 10.91 11.93 11.68
CA LYS A 28 10.70 13.07 12.59
C LYS A 28 9.22 13.47 12.57
N PRO A 29 8.59 13.73 13.73
CA PRO A 29 7.20 14.14 13.80
C PRO A 29 6.86 15.27 12.82
N HIS A 30 5.77 15.09 12.08
CA HIS A 30 5.26 16.03 11.07
C HIS A 30 6.21 16.37 9.90
N SER A 31 7.34 15.66 9.73
CA SER A 31 8.27 15.90 8.60
C SER A 31 7.73 15.44 7.23
N ARG A 32 6.66 14.63 7.22
CA ARG A 32 5.93 14.22 6.02
C ARG A 32 4.45 14.66 6.12
N PRO A 33 4.17 15.96 5.98
CA PRO A 33 2.82 16.52 6.18
C PRO A 33 1.81 16.06 5.12
N TYR A 34 2.29 15.51 4.00
CA TYR A 34 1.46 14.91 2.97
C TYR A 34 1.02 13.48 3.30
N MET A 35 1.61 12.81 4.30
CA MET A 35 1.33 11.40 4.58
C MET A 35 -0.05 11.26 5.23
N ALA A 36 -0.90 10.41 4.64
CA ALA A 36 -2.24 10.12 5.13
C ALA A 36 -2.35 8.66 5.60
N TYR A 37 -3.00 8.46 6.75
CA TYR A 37 -3.39 7.15 7.25
C TYR A 37 -4.85 6.88 6.87
N ILE A 38 -5.08 5.85 6.06
CA ILE A 38 -6.43 5.50 5.59
C ILE A 38 -6.89 4.26 6.34
N ARG A 39 -7.98 4.39 7.09
CA ARG A 39 -8.62 3.30 7.83
C ARG A 39 -10.00 3.03 7.26
N PHE A 40 -10.25 1.78 6.94
CA PHE A 40 -11.55 1.32 6.49
C PHE A 40 -12.16 0.45 7.58
N ASN A 41 -13.42 0.73 7.91
CA ASN A 41 -14.19 -0.03 8.88
C ASN A 41 -15.24 -0.82 8.09
N ASP A 42 -14.95 -2.09 7.81
CA ASP A 42 -15.98 -3.03 7.39
C ASP A 42 -16.43 -3.88 8.58
N SER A 43 -17.68 -4.34 8.52
CA SER A 43 -18.34 -5.25 9.46
C SER A 43 -17.55 -6.52 9.78
N LYS A 44 -16.62 -6.93 8.90
CA LYS A 44 -15.86 -8.19 9.03
C LYS A 44 -14.35 -8.00 9.21
N SER A 45 -13.78 -6.83 8.89
CA SER A 45 -12.35 -6.60 9.04
C SER A 45 -11.98 -5.11 9.10
N VAL A 46 -10.91 -4.80 9.84
CA VAL A 46 -10.24 -3.50 9.79
C VAL A 46 -9.03 -3.64 8.89
N TYR A 47 -9.04 -2.94 7.76
CA TYR A 47 -7.89 -2.89 6.88
C TYR A 47 -7.40 -1.44 6.74
N ARG A 48 -6.10 -1.29 6.48
CA ARG A 48 -5.37 -0.03 6.56
C ARG A 48 -4.50 0.14 5.33
N CYS A 49 -4.41 1.37 4.84
CA CYS A 49 -3.50 1.74 3.76
C CYS A 49 -2.82 3.08 4.05
N GLY A 50 -1.72 3.33 3.35
CA GLY A 50 -1.13 4.67 3.25
C GLY A 50 -1.75 5.49 2.12
N GLY A 51 -1.53 6.80 2.16
CA GLY A 51 -1.90 7.72 1.08
C GLY A 51 -1.12 9.02 1.13
N PHE A 52 -1.35 9.88 0.13
CA PHE A 52 -0.70 11.18 -0.04
C PHE A 52 -1.73 12.28 -0.26
N LEU A 53 -1.72 13.32 0.56
CA LEU A 53 -2.50 14.54 0.32
C LEU A 53 -1.90 15.31 -0.86
N VAL A 54 -2.57 15.27 -2.02
CA VAL A 54 -2.10 15.87 -3.28
C VAL A 54 -2.78 17.20 -3.59
N ALA A 55 -3.93 17.46 -2.98
CA ALA A 55 -4.62 18.75 -2.99
C ALA A 55 -5.39 18.91 -1.67
N ARG A 56 -5.96 20.10 -1.42
CA ARG A 56 -6.62 20.46 -0.14
C ARG A 56 -7.56 19.36 0.39
N ASP A 57 -8.33 18.72 -0.49
CA ASP A 57 -9.34 17.73 -0.13
C ASP A 57 -9.19 16.42 -0.92
N ILE A 58 -7.99 16.14 -1.47
CA ILE A 58 -7.74 14.96 -2.32
C ILE A 58 -6.56 14.16 -1.79
N VAL A 59 -6.83 12.90 -1.43
CA VAL A 59 -5.81 11.91 -1.05
C VAL A 59 -5.66 10.87 -2.17
N MET A 60 -4.43 10.66 -2.64
CA MET A 60 -4.06 9.61 -3.58
C MET A 60 -3.61 8.36 -2.81
N THR A 61 -4.06 7.17 -3.22
CA THR A 61 -3.69 5.87 -2.64
C THR A 61 -3.63 4.78 -3.72
N ALA A 62 -3.25 3.56 -3.34
CA ALA A 62 -3.23 2.42 -4.25
C ALA A 62 -4.65 1.98 -4.64
N ALA A 63 -4.85 1.57 -5.89
CA ALA A 63 -6.18 1.21 -6.40
C ALA A 63 -6.85 0.04 -5.67
N HIS A 64 -6.07 -0.87 -5.07
CA HIS A 64 -6.61 -2.00 -4.29
C HIS A 64 -7.09 -1.60 -2.89
N CYS A 65 -6.79 -0.39 -2.41
CA CYS A 65 -7.26 0.15 -1.12
C CYS A 65 -8.66 0.76 -1.26
N ASN A 66 -9.67 -0.03 -1.65
CA ASN A 66 -10.93 0.48 -2.23
C ASN A 66 -12.19 0.41 -1.34
N GLY A 67 -12.08 -0.01 -0.11
CA GLY A 67 -13.09 0.12 0.95
C GLY A 67 -14.01 -1.07 1.12
N LYS A 68 -13.78 -2.15 0.37
CA LYS A 68 -14.81 -3.14 0.07
C LYS A 68 -14.43 -4.55 0.48
#